data_AF-A0A2M7HZH9-F1
#
_entry.id   AF-A0A2M7HZH9-F1
#
_cell.length_a   1.000
_cell.length_b   1.000
_cell.length_c   1.000
_cell.angle_alpha   90.00
_cell.angle_beta   90.00
_cell.angle_gamma   90.00
#
_symmetry.space_group_name_H-M   'P 1'
#
loop_
_entity.id
_entity.type
_entity.pdbx_description
1 polymer ?
#
loop_
_entity_poly.entity_id
_entity_poly.type
_entity_poly.pdbx_seq_one_letter_code
_entity_poly.pdbx_strand_id
1 'polypeptide(L)'
;MAKMQDQEVLETIVKALASHPEDVKINRLVDEMGVLLSLKVNPEDMGQIIGKEGSTVRAIRTIIRIIGLKNRARVNLKVEEPEGSLRKSAASESEEFKL
;
A
#
# COMPACT_ATOMS: atom_id res chain seq x y z
N MET A 1 -9.33 -6.53 22.08
CA MET A 1 -8.57 -6.63 20.81
C MET A 1 -7.49 -5.56 20.85
N ALA A 2 -6.22 -5.90 20.64
CA ALA A 2 -5.17 -4.89 20.59
C ALA A 2 -5.44 -3.96 19.40
N LYS A 3 -5.62 -2.65 19.65
CA LYS A 3 -5.79 -1.67 18.59
C LYS A 3 -4.56 -1.69 17.69
N MET A 4 -4.77 -1.98 16.40
CA MET A 4 -3.71 -2.08 15.41
C MET A 4 -3.44 -0.69 14.86
N GLN A 5 -2.58 0.05 15.57
CA GLN A 5 -2.31 1.46 15.31
C GLN A 5 -1.74 1.73 13.91
N ASP A 6 -1.05 0.76 13.30
CA ASP A 6 -0.56 0.80 11.93
C ASP A 6 -1.69 0.75 10.90
N GLN A 7 -2.61 -0.20 11.03
CA GLN A 7 -3.77 -0.36 10.17
C GLN A 7 -4.74 0.81 10.29
N GLU A 8 -5.08 1.25 11.51
CA GLU A 8 -6.01 2.36 11.75
C GLU A 8 -5.50 3.67 11.12
N VAL A 9 -4.20 3.95 11.23
CA VAL A 9 -3.60 5.14 10.62
C VAL A 9 -3.63 5.03 9.10
N LEU A 10 -3.27 3.88 8.53
CA LEU A 10 -3.35 3.67 7.09
C LEU A 10 -4.78 3.87 6.58
N GLU A 11 -5.76 3.28 7.25
CA GLU A 11 -7.17 3.37 6.91
C GLU A 11 -7.66 4.81 6.95
N THR A 12 -7.32 5.55 8.02
CA THR A 12 -7.70 6.95 8.19
C THR A 12 -7.14 7.82 7.07
N ILE A 13 -5.85 7.65 6.74
CA ILE A 13 -5.20 8.43 5.68
C ILE A 13 -5.82 8.10 4.33
N VAL A 14 -5.97 6.82 4.00
CA VAL A 14 -6.44 6.40 2.66
C VAL A 14 -7.91 6.76 2.47
N LYS A 15 -8.76 6.57 3.47
CA LYS A 15 -10.18 6.98 3.39
C LYS A 15 -10.36 8.48 3.27
N ALA A 16 -9.45 9.29 3.85
CA ALA A 16 -9.49 10.73 3.69
C ALA A 16 -9.05 11.20 2.28
N LEU A 17 -8.32 10.37 1.55
CA LEU A 17 -7.84 10.67 0.19
C LEU A 17 -8.74 10.06 -0.90
N ALA A 18 -9.36 8.90 -0.64
CA ALA A 18 -10.16 8.18 -1.61
C ALA A 18 -11.51 8.89 -1.88
N SER A 19 -11.96 8.84 -3.14
CA SER A 19 -13.31 9.26 -3.51
C SER A 19 -14.34 8.18 -3.14
N HIS A 20 -13.90 6.91 -3.08
CA HIS A 20 -14.70 5.75 -2.67
C HIS A 20 -14.14 5.15 -1.36
N PRO A 21 -14.31 5.82 -0.20
CA PRO A 21 -13.76 5.37 1.08
C PRO A 21 -14.31 3.99 1.54
N GLU A 22 -15.49 3.60 1.07
CA GLU A 22 -16.12 2.30 1.31
C GLU A 22 -15.36 1.13 0.65
N ASP A 23 -14.65 1.39 -0.44
CA ASP A 23 -13.90 0.39 -1.19
C ASP A 23 -12.46 0.20 -0.67
N VAL A 24 -12.08 0.97 0.35
CA VAL A 24 -10.78 0.85 1.02
C VAL A 24 -10.76 -0.39 1.89
N LYS A 25 -9.99 -1.41 1.46
CA LYS A 25 -9.81 -2.66 2.20
C LYS A 25 -8.34 -2.85 2.54
N ILE A 26 -8.05 -3.09 3.81
CA ILE A 26 -6.70 -3.33 4.30
C ILE A 26 -6.63 -4.73 4.90
N ASN A 27 -5.74 -5.56 4.38
CA ASN A 27 -5.42 -6.85 4.97
C ASN A 27 -4.08 -6.75 5.72
N ARG A 28 -4.02 -7.31 6.93
CA ARG A 28 -2.83 -7.31 7.76
C ARG A 28 -2.37 -8.74 8.01
N LEU A 29 -1.22 -9.09 7.44
CA LEU A 29 -0.55 -10.36 7.68
C LEU A 29 0.65 -10.15 8.60
N VAL A 30 0.80 -11.05 9.57
CA VAL A 30 1.95 -11.09 10.49
C VAL A 30 2.68 -12.39 10.26
N ASP A 31 3.99 -12.29 10.06
CA ASP A 31 4.90 -13.42 9.91
C ASP A 31 6.19 -13.19 10.72
N GLU A 32 7.18 -14.07 10.54
CA GLU A 32 8.48 -13.97 11.20
C GLU A 32 9.31 -12.75 10.74
N MET A 33 9.05 -12.21 9.54
CA MET A 33 9.76 -11.06 8.97
C MET A 33 9.11 -9.72 9.34
N GLY A 34 7.88 -9.73 9.85
CA GLY A 34 7.19 -8.57 10.40
C GLY A 34 5.72 -8.51 10.01
N VAL A 35 5.29 -7.36 9.51
CA VAL A 35 3.89 -7.07 9.20
C VAL A 35 3.79 -6.62 7.74
N LEU A 36 2.91 -7.28 6.98
CA LEU A 36 2.52 -6.86 5.64
C LEU A 36 1.10 -6.30 5.67
N LEU A 37 0.98 -5.00 5.39
CA LEU A 37 -0.28 -4.35 5.09
C LEU A 37 -0.51 -4.38 3.58
N SER A 38 -1.59 -5.01 3.15
CA SER A 38 -2.03 -5.03 1.75
C SER A 38 -3.24 -4.14 1.59
N LEU A 39 -3.12 -3.10 0.76
CA LEU A 39 -4.15 -2.10 0.51
C LEU A 39 -4.81 -2.37 -0.84
N LYS A 40 -6.13 -2.57 -0.82
CA LYS A 40 -7.00 -2.55 -2.00
C LYS A 40 -7.86 -1.29 -1.96
N VAL A 41 -8.01 -0.66 -3.11
CA VAL A 41 -8.84 0.54 -3.31
C VAL A 41 -9.63 0.40 -4.61
N ASN A 42 -10.63 1.26 -4.78
CA ASN A 42 -11.33 1.38 -6.05
C ASN A 42 -10.33 1.77 -7.18
N PRO A 43 -10.47 1.22 -8.40
CA PRO A 43 -9.60 1.56 -9.54
C PRO A 43 -9.51 3.06 -9.83
N GLU A 44 -10.61 3.81 -9.65
CA GLU A 44 -10.65 5.25 -9.88
C GLU A 44 -9.81 6.04 -8.87
N ASP A 45 -9.64 5.49 -7.67
CA ASP A 45 -8.82 6.09 -6.61
C ASP A 45 -7.32 5.76 -6.75
N MET A 46 -6.97 4.77 -7.58
CA MET A 46 -5.60 4.28 -7.66
C MET A 46 -4.60 5.37 -8.05
N GLY A 47 -4.99 6.24 -9.00
CA GLY A 47 -4.16 7.34 -9.46
C GLY A 47 -3.80 8.32 -8.34
N GLN A 48 -4.76 8.68 -7.50
CA GLN A 48 -4.55 9.61 -6.38
C GLN A 48 -3.80 8.97 -5.21
N ILE A 49 -4.07 7.71 -4.90
CA ILE A 49 -3.40 6.97 -3.81
C ILE A 49 -1.93 6.70 -4.13
N ILE A 50 -1.61 6.36 -5.38
CA ILE A 50 -0.22 6.26 -5.83
C ILE A 50 0.41 7.66 -5.85
N GLY A 51 -0.29 8.64 -6.43
CA GLY A 51 0.23 9.99 -6.65
C GLY A 51 1.22 10.05 -7.80
N LYS A 52 1.62 11.28 -8.19
CA LYS A 52 2.59 11.50 -9.26
C LYS A 52 3.91 10.79 -8.92
N GLU A 53 4.37 9.92 -9.82
CA GLU A 53 5.57 9.09 -9.62
C GLU A 53 5.54 8.24 -8.34
N GLY A 54 4.37 7.98 -7.73
CA GLY A 54 4.30 7.26 -6.47
C GLY A 54 4.65 8.10 -5.24
N SER A 55 4.63 9.44 -5.32
CA SER A 55 4.96 10.32 -4.20
C SER A 55 4.07 10.10 -2.97
N THR A 56 2.76 10.01 -3.16
CA THR A 56 1.77 9.79 -2.09
C THR A 56 2.00 8.45 -1.40
N VAL A 57 2.07 7.35 -2.16
CA VAL A 57 2.29 6.02 -1.57
C VAL A 57 3.66 5.88 -0.90
N ARG A 58 4.68 6.62 -1.37
CA ARG A 58 6.00 6.69 -0.70
C ARG A 58 5.90 7.40 0.65
N ALA A 59 5.20 8.53 0.73
CA ALA A 59 4.97 9.23 1.99
C ALA A 59 4.20 8.36 2.99
N ILE A 60 3.12 7.70 2.56
CA ILE A 60 2.35 6.77 3.39
C ILE A 60 3.25 5.64 3.92
N ARG A 61 4.07 5.02 3.06
CA ARG A 61 5.04 3.99 3.46
C ARG A 61 5.99 4.46 4.55
N THR A 62 6.49 5.69 4.46
CA THR A 62 7.37 6.26 5.49
C THR A 62 6.67 6.41 6.83
N ILE A 63 5.44 6.92 6.84
CA ILE A 63 4.64 7.08 8.07
C ILE A 63 4.40 5.73 8.74
N ILE A 64 3.97 4.73 7.97
CA ILE A 64 3.70 3.38 8.47
C ILE A 64 4.97 2.71 9.02
N ARG A 65 6.12 2.89 8.37
CA ARG A 65 7.41 2.40 8.88
C ARG A 65 7.74 3.01 10.23
N ILE A 66 7.56 4.32 10.41
CA ILE A 66 7.83 5.01 11.68
C ILE A 66 6.94 4.45 12.80
N ILE A 67 5.66 4.18 12.51
CA ILE A 67 4.73 3.58 13.47
C ILE A 67 5.17 2.15 13.83
N GLY A 68 5.56 1.35 12.82
CA GLY A 68 6.09 0.00 13.03
C GLY A 68 7.33 -0.01 13.93
N LEU A 69 8.27 0.90 13.69
CA LEU A 69 9.50 1.03 14.47
C LEU A 69 9.24 1.30 15.95
N LYS A 70 8.25 2.13 16.28
CA LYS A 70 7.83 2.36 17.68
C LYS A 70 7.37 1.08 18.38
N ASN A 71 6.81 0.15 17.62
CA ASN A 71 6.31 -1.13 18.10
C ASN A 71 7.32 -2.29 17.88
N ARG A 72 8.58 -1.98 17.55
CA ARG A 72 9.64 -2.96 17.20
C ARG A 72 9.23 -3.95 16.09
N ALA A 73 8.32 -3.53 15.21
CA ALA A 73 7.80 -4.33 14.11
C ALA A 73 8.22 -3.74 12.77
N ARG A 74 8.71 -4.58 11.85
CA ARG A 74 8.98 -4.16 10.47
C ARG A 74 7.67 -4.18 9.69
N VAL A 75 7.11 -3.01 9.41
CA VAL A 75 5.84 -2.89 8.67
C VAL A 75 6.10 -2.50 7.22
N ASN A 76 5.57 -3.28 6.29
CA ASN A 76 5.58 -3.00 4.85
C ASN A 76 4.16 -2.77 4.35
N LEU A 77 4.02 -1.83 3.41
CA LEU A 77 2.78 -1.60 2.68
C LEU A 77 2.93 -2.12 1.26
N LYS A 78 1.96 -2.92 0.79
CA LYS A 78 1.74 -3.29 -0.61
C LYS A 78 0.43 -2.67 -1.04
N VAL A 79 0.39 -2.02 -2.19
CA VAL A 79 -0.88 -1.60 -2.80
C VAL A 79 -1.17 -2.60 -3.91
N GLU A 80 -2.33 -3.23 -3.82
CA GLU A 80 -2.77 -4.23 -4.79
C GLU A 80 -3.40 -3.52 -5.99
N GLU A 81 -2.90 -3.84 -7.17
CA GLU A 81 -3.48 -3.34 -8.41
C GLU A 81 -4.82 -4.07 -8.65
N PRO A 82 -5.90 -3.33 -8.99
CA PRO A 82 -7.17 -3.95 -9.32
C PRO A 82 -7.06 -4.71 -10.63
N GLU A 83 -7.81 -5.81 -10.75
CA GLU A 83 -7.86 -6.59 -11.98
C GLU A 83 -8.28 -5.69 -13.16
N GLY A 84 -7.47 -5.66 -14.22
CA GLY A 84 -7.71 -4.85 -15.42
C GLY A 84 -6.92 -3.54 -15.55
N SER A 85 -6.09 -3.15 -14.56
CA SER A 85 -5.22 -1.99 -14.73
C SER A 85 -4.07 -2.27 -15.70
N LEU A 86 -4.09 -1.63 -16.86
CA LEU A 86 -3.04 -1.68 -17.90
C LEU A 86 -1.74 -0.97 -17.47
N ARG A 87 -1.18 -1.29 -16.31
CA ARG A 87 0.23 -1.03 -16.03
C ARG A 87 1.00 -2.28 -16.41
N LYS A 88 1.30 -2.41 -17.71
CA LYS A 88 2.43 -3.21 -18.18
C LYS A 88 3.60 -2.93 -17.23
N SER A 89 4.03 -3.96 -16.51
CA SER A 89 5.17 -3.86 -15.62
C SER A 89 6.38 -3.45 -16.46
N ALA A 90 6.79 -2.18 -16.38
CA ALA A 90 8.02 -1.68 -16.99
C ALA A 90 9.31 -2.28 -16.37
N ALA A 91 9.18 -3.40 -15.65
CA ALA A 91 10.24 -4.15 -15.01
C ALA A 91 10.42 -5.57 -15.60
N SER A 92 9.57 -6.01 -16.54
CA SER A 92 9.70 -7.35 -17.17
C SER A 92 10.16 -7.34 -18.63
N GLU A 93 10.40 -6.18 -19.26
CA GLU A 93 10.88 -6.10 -20.66
C GLU A 93 12.43 -6.02 -20.78
N SER A 94 13.17 -5.87 -19.68
CA SER A 94 14.65 -5.75 -19.70
C SER A 94 15.43 -7.07 -19.66
N GLU A 95 14.77 -8.22 -19.45
CA GLU A 95 15.44 -9.54 -19.42
C GLU A 95 15.34 -10.30 -20.75
N GLU A 96 14.46 -9.89 -21.67
CA GLU A 96 14.19 -10.62 -22.92
C GLU A 96 15.11 -10.21 -24.10
N PHE A 97 15.86 -9.11 -23.96
CA PHE A 97 16.81 -8.62 -24.99
C PHE A 97 18.27 -9.07 -24.78
N LYS A 98 18.49 -10.12 -23.97
CA LYS A 98 19.84 -10.69 -23.72
C LYS A 98 20.06 -12.10 -24.29
N LEU A 99 19.30 -12.47 -25.32
CA LEU A 99 19.53 -13.69 -26.12
C LEU A 99 20.02 -13.34 -27.52
#